data_AF-A0A651GIG1-F1
#
_entry.id   AF-A0A651GIG1-F1
#
_cell.length_a   1.000
_cell.length_b   1.000
_cell.length_c   1.000
_cell.angle_alpha   90.00
_cell.angle_beta   90.00
_cell.angle_gamma   90.00
#
_symmetry.space_group_name_H-M   'P 1'
#
loop_
_entity.id
_entity.type
_entity.pdbx_description
1 polymer ?
#
loop_
_entity_poly.entity_id
_entity_poly.type
_entity_poly.pdbx_seq_one_letter_code
_entity_poly.pdbx_strand_id
1 'polypeptide(L)'
;MLLAACGVDTPTERGPVSLAGGQVRQIGPQELAVDVPSCYGDPELDGLVEADDEVRIRIVTTMVISGDALACLDKVQVTLQDPLGDRAVIDAESGETLRVVELNPDPDDD
;
A
#
# COMPACT_ATOMS: atom_id res chain seq x y z
N MET A 1 -5.31 38.94 29.56
CA MET A 1 -5.41 37.55 30.03
C MET A 1 -5.41 36.65 28.81
N LEU A 2 -4.36 35.83 28.68
CA LEU A 2 -4.22 34.76 27.69
C LEU A 2 -5.24 33.67 27.97
N LEU A 3 -5.77 33.04 26.90
CA LEU A 3 -5.94 31.59 26.75
C LEU A 3 -6.18 31.32 25.26
N ALA A 4 -5.10 31.31 24.48
CA ALA A 4 -5.10 30.66 23.18
C ALA A 4 -5.14 29.16 23.45
N ALA A 5 -6.31 28.54 23.27
CA ALA A 5 -6.42 27.10 23.20
C ALA A 5 -5.88 26.68 21.83
N CYS A 6 -4.58 26.38 21.77
CA CYS A 6 -4.07 25.53 20.71
C CYS A 6 -4.67 24.15 20.95
N GLY A 7 -5.77 23.84 20.25
CA GLY A 7 -6.20 22.46 20.09
C GLY A 7 -5.00 21.71 19.52
N VAL A 8 -4.49 20.75 20.28
CA VAL A 8 -3.54 19.80 19.75
C VAL A 8 -4.34 18.95 18.76
N ASP A 9 -4.25 19.27 17.49
CA ASP A 9 -4.59 18.36 16.41
C ASP A 9 -3.63 17.17 16.53
N THR A 10 -3.99 16.19 17.36
CA THR A 10 -3.44 14.84 17.21
C THR A 10 -3.75 14.43 15.78
N PRO A 11 -2.76 14.14 14.91
CA PRO A 11 -3.05 13.76 13.55
C PRO A 11 -3.82 12.44 13.58
N THR A 12 -5.14 12.55 13.51
CA THR A 12 -6.09 11.49 13.17
C THR A 12 -6.39 11.57 11.67
N GLU A 13 -5.78 12.55 10.98
CA GLU A 13 -5.99 12.79 9.57
C GLU A 13 -5.15 11.79 8.78
N ARG A 14 -5.88 10.87 8.16
CA ARG A 14 -5.36 9.87 7.24
C ARG A 14 -4.78 10.58 6.01
N GLY A 15 -3.54 10.28 5.67
CA GLY A 15 -2.81 10.92 4.57
C GLY A 15 -2.22 9.93 3.58
N PRO A 16 -1.94 10.35 2.34
CA PRO A 16 -1.31 9.51 1.34
C PRO A 16 0.08 9.07 1.78
N VAL A 17 0.44 7.84 1.41
CA VAL A 17 1.75 7.27 1.71
C VAL A 17 2.41 6.80 0.43
N SER A 18 3.68 7.16 0.28
CA SER A 18 4.52 6.66 -0.79
C SER A 18 4.95 5.23 -0.51
N LEU A 19 4.84 4.38 -1.52
CA LEU A 19 5.28 2.99 -1.52
C LEU A 19 6.63 2.82 -2.24
N ALA A 20 7.36 3.92 -2.46
CA ALA A 20 8.66 3.98 -3.12
C ALA A 20 9.64 2.91 -2.59
N GLY A 21 10.21 2.12 -3.50
CA GLY A 21 11.11 1.01 -3.14
C GLY A 21 10.43 -0.18 -2.44
N GLY A 22 9.10 -0.15 -2.31
CA GLY A 22 8.28 -1.22 -1.76
C GLY A 22 8.03 -2.35 -2.75
N GLN A 23 7.35 -3.38 -2.25
CA GLN A 23 6.96 -4.54 -3.04
C GLN A 23 5.48 -4.86 -2.82
N VAL A 24 4.89 -5.49 -3.83
CA VAL A 24 3.53 -6.02 -3.79
C VAL A 24 3.62 -7.53 -3.97
N ARG A 25 2.89 -8.29 -3.16
CA ARG A 25 2.76 -9.74 -3.35
C ARG A 25 1.51 -10.03 -4.14
N GLN A 26 1.63 -10.77 -5.23
CA GLN A 26 0.47 -11.34 -5.90
C GLN A 26 0.07 -12.62 -5.17
N ILE A 27 -1.11 -12.61 -4.57
CA ILE A 27 -1.65 -13.72 -3.76
C ILE A 27 -2.76 -14.49 -4.49
N GLY A 28 -3.18 -14.00 -5.65
CA GLY A 28 -4.11 -14.65 -6.57
C GLY A 28 -4.12 -13.93 -7.93
N PRO A 29 -4.83 -14.44 -8.95
CA PRO A 29 -4.86 -13.81 -10.27
C PRO A 29 -5.29 -12.35 -10.23
N GLN A 30 -6.27 -12.02 -9.38
CA GLN A 30 -6.86 -10.70 -9.21
C GLN A 30 -6.60 -10.12 -7.81
N GLU A 31 -5.69 -10.70 -7.03
CA GLU A 31 -5.52 -10.35 -5.62
C GLU A 31 -4.07 -10.00 -5.31
N LEU A 32 -3.89 -8.78 -4.78
CA LEU A 32 -2.59 -8.24 -4.37
C LEU A 32 -2.59 -7.99 -2.87
N ALA A 33 -1.46 -8.26 -2.21
CA ALA A 33 -1.17 -7.81 -0.87
C ALA A 33 -0.03 -6.78 -0.92
N VAL A 34 -0.37 -5.53 -0.63
CA VAL A 34 0.56 -4.41 -0.63
C VAL A 34 1.14 -4.23 0.76
N ASP A 35 2.47 -4.25 0.87
CA ASP A 35 3.15 -3.89 2.12
C ASP A 35 3.20 -2.36 2.23
N VAL A 36 2.69 -1.81 3.33
CA VAL A 36 2.59 -0.36 3.56
C VAL A 36 3.59 0.02 4.64
N PRO A 37 4.38 1.11 4.48
CA PRO A 37 5.29 1.60 5.51
C PRO A 37 4.52 2.30 6.64
N SER A 38 3.64 1.54 7.30
CA SER A 38 2.90 1.89 8.51
C SER A 38 3.00 0.73 9.51
N CYS A 39 2.79 1.01 10.80
CA CYS A 39 2.74 0.02 11.87
C CYS A 39 1.58 0.39 12.79
N TYR A 40 0.50 -0.38 12.76
CA TYR A 40 -0.78 0.01 13.36
C TYR A 40 -1.32 1.34 12.83
N GLY A 41 -0.96 1.70 11.58
CA GLY A 41 -1.42 2.91 10.93
C GLY A 41 -2.74 2.74 10.17
N ASP A 42 -3.37 1.57 10.32
CA ASP A 42 -4.67 1.23 9.73
C ASP A 42 -4.76 1.62 8.24
N PRO A 43 -3.82 1.18 7.37
CA PRO A 43 -3.79 1.63 5.99
C PRO A 43 -5.00 1.15 5.20
N GLU A 44 -5.44 1.96 4.25
CA GLU A 44 -6.56 1.63 3.36
C GLU A 44 -6.27 2.07 1.92
N LEU A 45 -6.95 1.41 0.99
CA LEU A 45 -6.93 1.75 -0.43
C LEU A 45 -7.80 2.99 -0.66
N ASP A 46 -7.18 4.10 -1.06
CA ASP A 46 -7.88 5.35 -1.39
C ASP A 46 -8.22 5.44 -2.87
N GLY A 47 -7.39 4.82 -3.72
CA GLY A 47 -7.57 4.87 -5.17
C GLY A 47 -7.00 3.65 -5.87
N LEU A 48 -7.76 3.16 -6.85
CA LEU A 48 -7.35 2.11 -7.76
C LEU A 48 -7.74 2.51 -9.18
N VAL A 49 -6.77 2.61 -10.07
CA VAL A 49 -6.99 2.86 -11.49
C VAL A 49 -6.37 1.71 -12.26
N GLU A 50 -7.22 0.97 -12.98
CA GLU A 50 -6.80 -0.14 -13.83
C GLU A 50 -6.84 0.27 -15.29
N ALA A 51 -5.76 -0.02 -16.00
CA ALA A 51 -5.63 0.12 -17.44
C ALA A 51 -5.11 -1.21 -18.03
N ASP A 52 -5.00 -1.24 -19.36
CA ASP A 52 -4.60 -2.45 -20.10
C ASP A 52 -3.15 -2.89 -19.78
N ASP A 53 -2.26 -1.95 -19.48
CA ASP A 53 -0.83 -2.17 -19.27
C ASP A 53 -0.34 -1.87 -17.84
N GLU A 54 -1.17 -1.25 -17.00
CA GLU A 54 -0.79 -0.85 -15.65
C GLU A 54 -1.96 -0.81 -14.66
N VAL A 55 -1.63 -0.95 -13.39
CA VAL A 55 -2.51 -0.78 -12.23
C VAL A 55 -1.89 0.26 -11.32
N ARG A 56 -2.57 1.39 -11.12
CA ARG A 56 -2.14 2.44 -10.19
C ARG A 56 -2.86 2.30 -8.85
N ILE A 57 -2.08 2.22 -7.78
CA ILE A 57 -2.58 2.03 -6.41
C ILE A 57 -2.24 3.28 -5.60
N ARG A 58 -3.23 3.86 -4.92
CA ARG A 58 -3.05 4.89 -3.90
C ARG A 58 -3.48 4.34 -2.54
N ILE A 59 -2.57 4.41 -1.57
CA ILE A 59 -2.83 4.02 -0.18
C ILE A 59 -2.72 5.24 0.70
N VAL A 60 -3.54 5.26 1.74
CA VAL A 60 -3.52 6.27 2.79
C VAL A 60 -3.46 5.59 4.16
N THR A 61 -2.83 6.23 5.14
CA THR A 61 -2.64 5.70 6.49
C THR A 61 -2.71 6.81 7.53
N THR A 62 -3.02 6.47 8.78
CA THR A 62 -2.95 7.40 9.90
C THR A 62 -1.52 7.54 10.47
N MET A 63 -0.59 6.65 10.09
CA MET A 63 0.79 6.68 10.59
C MET A 63 1.77 6.13 9.56
N VAL A 64 2.82 6.89 9.25
CA VAL A 64 3.94 6.45 8.39
C VAL A 64 5.17 6.16 9.24
N ILE A 65 5.85 5.06 8.97
CA ILE A 65 7.10 4.64 9.62
C ILE A 65 8.28 4.68 8.64
N SER A 66 9.51 4.73 9.15
CA SER A 66 10.75 4.72 8.35
C SER A 66 11.90 4.04 9.09
N GLY A 67 12.98 3.72 8.38
CA GLY A 67 14.19 3.10 8.96
C GLY A 67 13.94 1.68 9.50
N ASP A 68 14.52 1.34 10.65
CA ASP A 68 14.44 0.00 11.24
C ASP A 68 13.00 -0.42 11.63
N ALA A 69 12.05 0.53 11.66
CA ALA A 69 10.65 0.26 11.94
C ALA A 69 9.94 -0.54 10.83
N LEU A 70 10.55 -0.68 9.64
CA LEU A 70 10.01 -1.47 8.51
C LEU A 70 9.91 -2.98 8.81
N ALA A 71 10.26 -3.45 10.00
CA ALA A 71 9.90 -4.80 10.46
C ALA A 71 8.40 -4.94 10.79
N CYS A 72 7.67 -3.83 10.97
CA CYS A 72 6.26 -3.79 11.40
C CYS A 72 5.30 -3.35 10.28
N LEU A 73 5.60 -3.62 9.00
CA LEU A 73 4.74 -3.19 7.90
C LEU A 73 3.31 -3.73 8.05
N ASP A 74 2.33 -2.83 7.96
CA ASP A 74 0.94 -3.21 7.76
C ASP A 74 0.71 -3.69 6.31
N LYS A 75 -0.44 -4.32 6.07
CA LYS A 75 -0.80 -4.89 4.77
C LYS A 75 -2.18 -4.43 4.34
N VAL A 76 -2.31 -4.10 3.05
CA VAL A 76 -3.61 -3.84 2.40
C VAL A 76 -3.82 -4.87 1.31
N GLN A 77 -4.99 -5.52 1.32
CA GLN A 77 -5.42 -6.38 0.22
C GLN A 77 -6.12 -5.53 -0.84
N VAL A 78 -5.73 -5.70 -2.10
CA VAL A 78 -6.31 -5.02 -3.26
C VAL A 78 -6.87 -6.08 -4.20
N THR A 79 -8.15 -5.94 -4.55
CA THR A 79 -8.82 -6.79 -5.52
C THR A 79 -8.95 -6.05 -6.85
N LEU A 80 -8.46 -6.67 -7.92
CA LEU A 80 -8.47 -6.16 -9.28
C LEU A 80 -9.73 -6.59 -10.05
N GLN A 81 -10.13 -5.80 -11.04
CA GLN A 81 -11.22 -6.15 -11.95
C GLN A 81 -10.83 -7.27 -12.90
N ASP A 82 -9.60 -7.26 -13.40
CA ASP A 82 -9.04 -8.27 -14.30
C ASP A 82 -7.77 -8.91 -13.70
N PRO A 83 -7.35 -10.10 -14.15
CA PRO A 83 -6.11 -10.71 -13.67
C PRO A 83 -4.90 -9.79 -13.90
N LEU A 84 -3.95 -9.73 -12.95
CA LEU A 84 -2.79 -8.81 -13.05
C LEU A 84 -2.01 -9.04 -14.35
N GLY A 85 -1.68 -10.30 -14.67
CA GLY A 85 -0.90 -10.65 -15.86
C GLY A 85 0.44 -9.92 -15.88
N ASP A 86 0.79 -9.36 -17.04
CA ASP A 86 2.03 -8.60 -17.24
C ASP A 86 1.90 -7.10 -16.89
N ARG A 87 0.76 -6.67 -16.33
CA ARG A 87 0.51 -5.25 -16.03
C ARG A 87 1.47 -4.77 -14.95
N ALA A 88 2.05 -3.58 -15.17
CA ALA A 88 2.89 -2.94 -14.17
C ALA A 88 2.04 -2.48 -12.97
N VAL A 89 2.54 -2.66 -11.75
CA VAL A 89 1.90 -2.07 -10.56
C VAL A 89 2.65 -0.79 -10.21
N ILE A 90 1.92 0.33 -10.15
CA ILE A 90 2.48 1.68 -9.96
C ILE A 90 1.93 2.27 -8.67
N ASP A 91 2.82 2.84 -7.86
CA ASP A 91 2.41 3.71 -6.75
C ASP A 91 1.92 5.05 -7.31
N ALA A 92 0.64 5.36 -7.11
CA ALA A 92 0.03 6.59 -7.61
C ALA A 92 0.52 7.85 -6.89
N GLU A 93 1.16 7.71 -5.71
CA GLU A 93 1.72 8.84 -4.96
C GLU A 93 3.12 9.21 -5.47
N SER A 94 4.03 8.25 -5.61
CA SER A 94 5.39 8.50 -6.12
C SER A 94 5.53 8.45 -7.64
N GLY A 95 4.64 7.73 -8.33
CA GLY A 95 4.76 7.38 -9.74
C GLY A 95 5.72 6.23 -10.03
N GLU A 96 6.29 5.59 -9.00
CA GLU A 96 7.25 4.50 -9.17
C GLU A 96 6.59 3.14 -9.43
N THR A 97 7.25 2.31 -10.23
CA THR A 97 6.85 0.91 -10.42
C THR A 97 7.24 0.08 -9.20
N LEU A 98 6.25 -0.58 -8.61
CA LEU A 98 6.43 -1.49 -7.49
C LEU A 98 6.89 -2.86 -7.98
N ARG A 99 7.78 -3.49 -7.21
CA ARG A 99 8.20 -4.85 -7.49
C ARG A 99 7.08 -5.82 -7.15
N VAL A 100 6.59 -6.57 -8.14
CA VAL A 100 5.63 -7.66 -7.92
C VAL A 100 6.39 -8.93 -7.57
N VAL A 101 5.94 -9.62 -6.52
CA VAL A 101 6.43 -10.93 -6.10
C VAL A 101 5.27 -11.90 -6.15
N GLU A 102 5.35 -12.87 -7.05
CA GLU A 102 4.37 -13.96 -7.12
C GLU A 102 4.64 -14.94 -5.97
N LEU A 103 3.59 -15.27 -5.22
CA LEU A 103 3.62 -16.47 -4.40
C LEU A 103 3.49 -17.66 -5.35
N ASN A 104 4.61 -18.26 -5.74
CA ASN A 104 4.57 -19.57 -6.37
C ASN A 104 3.95 -20.53 -5.34
N PRO A 105 2.84 -21.23 -5.65
CA PRO A 105 2.43 -22.35 -4.83
C PRO A 105 3.59 -23.35 -4.83
N ASP A 106 4.02 -23.78 -3.64
CA ASP A 106 5.02 -24.85 -3.55
C ASP A 106 4.47 -26.06 -4.33
N PRO A 107 5.25 -26.65 -5.25
CA PRO A 107 4.77 -27.74 -6.10
C PRO A 107 4.49 -29.05 -5.34
N ASP A 108 4.63 -29.06 -4.01
CA ASP A 108 4.53 -30.23 -3.14
C ASP A 108 3.25 -30.25 -2.26
N ASP A 109 2.30 -29.34 -2.49
CA ASP A 109 0.99 -29.27 -1.78
C ASP A 109 -0.16 -30.02 -2.51
N ASP A 110 0.12 -31.15 -3.17
CA ASP A 110 -0.88 -32.09 -3.75
C ASP A 110 -0.84 -33.49 -3.10
#